data_AF-A0A1D8A3A1-F1
#
_entry.id   AF-A0A1D8A3A1-F1
#
_cell.length_a   1.000
_cell.length_b   1.000
_cell.length_c   1.000
_cell.angle_alpha   90.00
_cell.angle_beta   90.00
_cell.angle_gamma   90.00
#
_symmetry.space_group_name_H-M   'P 1'
#
loop_
_entity.id
_entity.type
_entity.pdbx_description
1 polymer ?
#
loop_
_entity_poly.entity_id
_entity_poly.type
_entity_poly.pdbx_seq_one_letter_code
_entity_poly.pdbx_strand_id
1 'polypeptide(L)'
;MGSGKSTAAQYLVDHGYDLVKFAGPLKRMTRALLRCCGVSGIVIDRYVDGDLKEVPIGDLGEFLPEYAVAMLQAMGPVPGAVTLTQGEIIDSLVEWGRATVVPGVTSRRLQQTLGTEWGREKIHTNLWVMIAIDEADLSRADGIHVVIDDMRFPNEFEAVEAADGESRRIVRPGFAVTGGAHASEGQLDLIQMPEIWNTGTVEDLQRAIAALL
;
A
#
# COMPACT_ATOMS: atom_id res chain seq x y z
N MET A 1 13.37 6.00 -3.44
CA MET A 1 12.65 7.24 -3.01
C MET A 1 13.12 8.41 -3.87
N GLY A 2 12.33 9.47 -4.05
CA GLY A 2 12.82 10.73 -4.64
C GLY A 2 12.57 10.96 -6.14
N SER A 3 11.80 10.10 -6.83
CA SER A 3 11.49 10.30 -8.26
C SER A 3 10.42 11.35 -8.53
N GLY A 4 9.63 11.78 -7.54
CA GLY A 4 8.55 12.77 -7.69
C GLY A 4 7.12 12.21 -7.70
N LYS A 5 6.94 10.88 -7.54
CA LYS A 5 5.61 10.22 -7.51
C LYS A 5 4.63 10.83 -6.52
N SER A 6 5.03 10.98 -5.25
CA SER A 6 4.14 11.54 -4.24
C SER A 6 3.80 13.01 -4.50
N THR A 7 4.71 13.78 -5.09
CA THR A 7 4.44 15.16 -5.53
C THR A 7 3.42 15.18 -6.66
N ALA A 8 3.53 14.25 -7.60
CA ALA A 8 2.58 14.14 -8.70
C ALA A 8 1.18 13.73 -8.23
N ALA A 9 1.10 12.74 -7.35
CA ALA A 9 -0.15 12.30 -6.77
C ALA A 9 -0.81 13.42 -5.94
N GLN A 10 -0.02 14.16 -5.15
CA GLN A 10 -0.55 15.29 -4.39
C GLN A 10 -1.12 16.38 -5.31
N TYR A 11 -0.45 16.68 -6.42
CA TYR A 11 -0.98 17.62 -7.39
C TYR A 11 -2.35 17.20 -7.92
N LEU A 12 -2.53 15.92 -8.27
CA LEU A 12 -3.83 15.41 -8.73
C LEU A 12 -4.90 15.50 -7.64
N VAL A 13 -4.56 15.18 -6.40
CA VAL A 13 -5.47 15.32 -5.25
C VAL A 13 -5.91 16.76 -5.06
N ASP A 14 -4.98 17.72 -5.16
CA ASP A 14 -5.28 19.14 -5.07
C ASP A 14 -6.21 19.62 -6.21
N HIS A 15 -6.36 18.82 -7.28
CA HIS A 15 -7.25 19.05 -8.43
C HIS A 15 -8.49 18.14 -8.42
N GLY A 16 -8.86 17.59 -7.26
CA GLY A 16 -10.13 16.88 -7.08
C GLY A 16 -10.07 15.38 -7.38
N TYR A 17 -8.88 14.79 -7.46
CA TYR A 17 -8.74 13.34 -7.51
C TYR A 17 -8.78 12.75 -6.10
N ASP A 18 -9.37 11.57 -5.96
CA ASP A 18 -9.22 10.75 -4.77
C ASP A 18 -7.93 9.93 -4.83
N LEU A 19 -7.23 9.84 -3.70
CA LEU A 19 -6.01 9.05 -3.56
C LEU A 19 -6.34 7.66 -3.01
N VAL A 20 -6.22 6.65 -3.86
CA VAL A 20 -6.31 5.24 -3.48
C VAL A 20 -4.90 4.65 -3.41
N LYS A 21 -4.71 3.66 -2.54
CA LYS A 21 -3.41 3.00 -2.31
C LYS A 21 -3.60 1.50 -2.33
N PHE A 22 -2.77 0.76 -3.08
CA PHE A 22 -2.74 -0.70 -2.96
C PHE A 22 -2.36 -1.13 -1.53
N ALA A 23 -1.44 -0.40 -0.88
CA ALA A 23 -1.08 -0.65 0.51
C ALA A 23 -2.07 -0.05 1.53
N GLY A 24 -3.17 0.58 1.10
CA GLY A 24 -4.16 1.21 1.97
C GLY A 24 -4.72 0.25 3.04
N PRO A 25 -5.33 -0.88 2.64
CA PRO A 25 -5.88 -1.87 3.57
C PRO A 25 -4.82 -2.41 4.55
N LEU A 26 -3.65 -2.78 4.03
CA LEU A 26 -2.49 -3.22 4.80
C LEU A 26 -2.11 -2.22 5.91
N LYS A 27 -2.09 -0.92 5.59
CA LYS A 27 -1.78 0.12 6.56
C LYS A 27 -2.88 0.28 7.60
N ARG A 28 -4.17 0.15 7.23
CA ARG A 28 -5.28 0.16 8.20
C ARG A 28 -5.17 -1.01 9.18
N MET A 29 -4.85 -2.21 8.69
CA MET A 29 -4.56 -3.37 9.55
C MET A 29 -3.40 -3.11 10.50
N THR A 30 -2.29 -2.55 9.99
CA THR A 30 -1.11 -2.23 10.81
C THR A 30 -1.45 -1.22 11.90
N ARG A 31 -2.26 -0.19 11.59
CA ARG A 31 -2.75 0.75 12.60
C ARG A 31 -3.57 0.06 13.67
N ALA A 32 -4.46 -0.86 13.29
CA ALA A 32 -5.29 -1.61 14.23
C ALA A 32 -4.44 -2.46 15.18
N LEU A 33 -3.46 -3.20 14.63
CA LEU A 33 -2.50 -3.96 15.43
C LEU A 33 -1.77 -3.08 16.46
N LEU A 34 -1.22 -1.94 16.02
CA LEU A 34 -0.50 -1.03 16.93
C LEU A 34 -1.41 -0.49 18.03
N ARG A 35 -2.69 -0.20 17.73
CA ARG A 35 -3.68 0.20 18.75
C ARG A 35 -3.94 -0.93 19.76
N CYS A 36 -4.10 -2.16 19.28
CA CYS A 36 -4.28 -3.33 20.12
C CYS A 36 -3.10 -3.55 21.07
N CYS A 37 -1.87 -3.31 20.59
CA CYS A 37 -0.66 -3.36 21.42
C CYS A 37 -0.46 -2.11 22.30
N GLY A 38 -1.43 -1.20 22.40
CA GLY A 38 -1.38 -0.03 23.28
C GLY A 38 -0.56 1.16 22.78
N VAL A 39 -0.16 1.17 21.50
CA VAL A 39 0.54 2.33 20.92
C VAL A 39 -0.44 3.49 20.79
N SER A 40 -0.03 4.66 21.32
CA SER A 40 -0.84 5.88 21.26
C SER A 40 -1.09 6.31 19.81
N GLY A 41 -2.33 6.72 19.51
CA GLY A 41 -2.75 7.16 18.17
C GLY A 41 -1.87 8.26 17.57
N ILE A 42 -1.29 9.13 18.39
CA ILE A 42 -0.37 10.21 17.96
C ILE A 42 0.91 9.63 17.33
N VAL A 43 1.37 8.47 17.80
CA VAL A 43 2.63 7.84 17.36
C VAL A 43 2.39 6.80 16.26
N ILE A 44 1.18 6.27 16.13
CA ILE A 44 0.86 5.23 15.14
C ILE A 44 1.21 5.68 13.72
N ASP A 45 0.82 6.88 13.31
CA ASP A 45 1.10 7.35 11.95
C ASP A 45 2.59 7.55 11.70
N ARG A 46 3.37 7.87 12.74
CA ARG A 46 4.84 7.92 12.65
C ARG A 46 5.44 6.54 12.40
N TYR A 47 4.87 5.49 12.99
CA TYR A 47 5.27 4.11 12.72
C TYR A 47 4.81 3.61 11.36
N VAL A 48 3.57 3.91 10.94
CA VAL A 48 3.01 3.33 9.71
C VAL A 48 3.52 4.05 8.47
N ASP A 49 3.51 5.38 8.47
CA ASP A 49 3.82 6.20 7.29
C ASP A 49 4.98 7.19 7.51
N GLY A 50 5.33 7.49 8.76
CA GLY A 50 6.32 8.51 9.10
C GLY A 50 7.75 8.03 9.36
N ASP A 51 8.41 8.72 10.27
CA ASP A 51 9.84 8.64 10.56
C ASP A 51 10.25 7.44 11.42
N LEU A 52 9.28 6.75 12.06
CA LEU A 52 9.54 5.60 12.93
C LEU A 52 9.38 4.24 12.23
N LYS A 53 9.15 4.21 10.91
CA LYS A 53 8.94 2.95 10.15
C LYS A 53 10.03 1.90 10.34
N GLU A 54 11.27 2.33 10.42
CA GLU A 54 12.45 1.47 10.61
C GLU A 54 12.90 1.39 12.08
N VAL A 55 12.22 2.10 12.98
CA VAL A 55 12.53 2.05 14.41
C VAL A 55 11.84 0.82 15.00
N PRO A 56 12.57 0.00 15.78
CA PRO A 56 11.97 -1.10 16.52
C PRO A 56 10.78 -0.59 17.33
N ILE A 57 9.63 -1.23 17.14
CA ILE A 57 8.50 -1.00 18.01
C ILE A 57 8.87 -1.62 19.37
N GLY A 58 8.45 -0.98 20.46
CA GLY A 58 8.70 -1.48 21.81
C GLY A 58 8.11 -2.89 22.03
N ASP A 59 8.09 -3.36 23.26
CA ASP A 59 7.48 -4.66 23.53
C ASP A 59 5.99 -4.65 23.14
N LEU A 60 5.65 -5.46 22.12
CA LEU A 60 4.30 -5.59 21.59
C LEU A 60 3.49 -6.68 22.32
N GLY A 61 4.13 -7.43 23.22
CA GLY A 61 3.51 -8.54 23.94
C GLY A 61 3.14 -9.72 23.04
N GLU A 62 2.28 -10.59 23.56
CA GLU A 62 1.74 -11.73 22.79
C GLU A 62 0.70 -11.24 21.77
N PHE A 63 0.72 -11.84 20.58
CA PHE A 63 -0.33 -11.64 19.58
C PHE A 63 -1.59 -12.42 19.95
N LEU A 64 -2.64 -11.70 20.36
CA LEU A 64 -3.90 -12.29 20.80
C LEU A 64 -4.88 -12.46 19.61
N PRO A 65 -5.75 -13.50 19.61
CA PRO A 65 -6.71 -13.73 18.52
C PRO A 65 -7.63 -12.55 18.21
N GLU A 66 -8.04 -11.78 19.21
CA GLU A 66 -8.85 -10.56 19.03
C GLU A 66 -8.14 -9.48 18.20
N TYR A 67 -6.79 -9.49 18.13
CA TYR A 67 -6.05 -8.57 17.29
C TYR A 67 -6.25 -8.91 15.81
N ALA A 68 -6.28 -10.20 15.45
CA ALA A 68 -6.59 -10.63 14.09
C ALA A 68 -7.99 -10.19 13.65
N VAL A 69 -8.98 -10.26 14.54
CA VAL A 69 -10.33 -9.76 14.27
C VAL A 69 -10.33 -8.26 14.03
N ALA A 70 -9.67 -7.49 14.90
CA ALA A 70 -9.58 -6.03 14.77
C ALA A 70 -8.84 -5.62 13.48
N MET A 71 -7.75 -6.34 13.14
CA MET A 71 -7.02 -6.14 11.88
C MET A 71 -7.92 -6.41 10.68
N LEU A 72 -8.63 -7.55 10.65
CA LEU A 72 -9.49 -7.90 9.53
C LEU A 72 -10.64 -6.89 9.36
N GLN A 73 -11.25 -6.43 10.46
CA GLN A 73 -12.25 -5.37 10.42
C GLN A 73 -11.70 -4.05 9.87
N ALA A 74 -10.46 -3.69 10.24
CA ALA A 74 -9.80 -2.49 9.74
C ALA A 74 -9.37 -2.61 8.26
N MET A 75 -9.11 -3.83 7.78
CA MET A 75 -8.82 -4.10 6.38
C MET A 75 -9.98 -3.66 5.49
N GLY A 76 -11.22 -3.90 5.95
CA GLY A 76 -12.45 -3.66 5.18
C GLY A 76 -13.03 -4.95 4.59
N PRO A 77 -14.01 -4.83 3.68
CA PRO A 77 -14.65 -5.98 3.06
C PRO A 77 -13.63 -6.88 2.37
N VAL A 78 -13.72 -8.19 2.62
CA VAL A 78 -12.93 -9.18 1.89
C VAL A 78 -13.56 -9.39 0.51
N PRO A 79 -12.82 -9.25 -0.59
CA PRO A 79 -13.34 -9.45 -1.93
C PRO A 79 -13.92 -10.86 -2.12
N GLY A 80 -15.06 -10.97 -2.81
CA GLY A 80 -15.77 -12.25 -2.97
C GLY A 80 -15.02 -13.33 -3.76
N ALA A 81 -13.95 -12.96 -4.47
CA ALA A 81 -13.06 -13.92 -5.14
C ALA A 81 -12.14 -14.68 -4.17
N VAL A 82 -12.01 -14.22 -2.91
CA VAL A 82 -11.32 -14.97 -1.86
C VAL A 82 -12.21 -16.13 -1.42
N THR A 83 -11.71 -17.35 -1.55
CA THR A 83 -12.47 -18.58 -1.25
C THR A 83 -12.44 -18.99 0.22
N LEU A 84 -11.51 -18.44 1.00
CA LEU A 84 -11.40 -18.68 2.43
C LEU A 84 -12.57 -18.05 3.18
N THR A 85 -13.09 -18.76 4.16
CA THR A 85 -14.05 -18.23 5.12
C THR A 85 -13.40 -17.18 6.01
N GLN A 86 -14.22 -16.31 6.62
CA GLN A 86 -13.73 -15.32 7.58
C GLN A 86 -12.95 -15.97 8.75
N GLY A 87 -13.39 -17.15 9.22
CA GLY A 87 -12.70 -17.89 10.28
C GLY A 87 -11.30 -18.35 9.85
N GLU A 88 -11.16 -18.90 8.65
CA GLU A 88 -9.87 -19.33 8.11
C GLU A 88 -8.90 -18.15 7.91
N ILE A 89 -9.41 -16.99 7.49
CA ILE A 89 -8.61 -15.76 7.37
C ILE A 89 -8.12 -15.30 8.74
N ILE A 90 -8.98 -15.34 9.77
CA ILE A 90 -8.62 -15.00 11.15
C ILE A 90 -7.55 -15.96 11.67
N ASP A 91 -7.74 -17.27 11.52
CA ASP A 91 -6.79 -18.28 11.98
C ASP A 91 -5.42 -18.10 11.31
N SER A 92 -5.42 -17.83 10.00
CA SER A 92 -4.19 -17.52 9.25
C SER A 92 -3.50 -16.24 9.74
N LEU A 93 -4.25 -15.19 10.09
CA LEU A 93 -3.70 -13.97 10.69
C LEU A 93 -3.09 -14.23 12.07
N VAL A 94 -3.72 -15.06 12.89
CA VAL A 94 -3.19 -15.44 14.21
C VAL A 94 -1.87 -16.18 14.07
N GLU A 95 -1.76 -17.11 13.12
CA GLU A 95 -0.52 -17.82 12.83
C GLU A 95 0.59 -16.83 12.41
N TRP A 96 0.30 -15.95 11.44
CA TRP A 96 1.23 -14.91 10.99
C TRP A 96 1.66 -13.99 12.14
N GLY A 97 0.70 -13.55 12.96
CA GLY A 97 0.91 -12.62 14.06
C GLY A 97 1.84 -13.21 15.12
N ARG A 98 1.62 -14.46 15.51
CA ARG A 98 2.49 -15.19 16.46
C ARG A 98 3.91 -15.39 15.95
N ALA A 99 4.09 -15.55 14.64
CA ALA A 99 5.40 -15.73 14.04
C ALA A 99 6.18 -14.41 13.86
N THR A 100 5.47 -13.29 13.70
CA THR A 100 6.07 -12.02 13.25
C THR A 100 6.10 -10.94 14.32
N VAL A 101 5.10 -10.88 15.19
CA VAL A 101 4.97 -9.86 16.23
C VAL A 101 5.82 -10.29 17.42
N VAL A 102 7.12 -10.02 17.32
CA VAL A 102 8.14 -10.35 18.31
C VAL A 102 8.85 -9.08 18.80
N PRO A 103 9.48 -9.09 19.98
CA PRO A 103 10.21 -7.94 20.49
C PRO A 103 11.24 -7.40 19.49
N GLY A 104 11.18 -6.09 19.23
CA GLY A 104 12.10 -5.40 18.32
C GLY A 104 11.69 -5.40 16.84
N VAL A 105 10.53 -5.96 16.49
CA VAL A 105 10.01 -5.86 15.12
C VAL A 105 9.76 -4.40 14.72
N THR A 106 10.07 -4.05 13.47
CA THR A 106 9.79 -2.71 12.92
C THR A 106 8.45 -2.69 12.20
N SER A 107 7.81 -1.51 12.13
CA SER A 107 6.57 -1.38 11.33
C SER A 107 6.82 -1.70 9.85
N ARG A 108 8.02 -1.39 9.33
CA ARG A 108 8.45 -1.80 8.00
C ARG A 108 8.35 -3.32 7.80
N ARG A 109 8.93 -4.10 8.73
CA ARG A 109 8.92 -5.56 8.63
C ARG A 109 7.49 -6.08 8.70
N LEU A 110 6.68 -5.58 9.64
CA LEU A 110 5.26 -5.95 9.75
C LEU A 110 4.52 -5.72 8.43
N GLN A 111 4.62 -4.52 7.85
CA GLN A 111 3.93 -4.18 6.60
C GLN A 111 4.42 -5.02 5.42
N GLN A 112 5.72 -5.31 5.34
CA GLN A 112 6.28 -6.16 4.28
C GLN A 112 5.74 -7.59 4.38
N THR A 113 5.85 -8.23 5.53
CA THR A 113 5.41 -9.63 5.71
C THR A 113 3.89 -9.75 5.65
N LEU A 114 3.16 -8.81 6.24
CA LEU A 114 1.70 -8.79 6.16
C LEU A 114 1.24 -8.60 4.71
N GLY A 115 1.93 -7.74 3.95
CA GLY A 115 1.63 -7.47 2.55
C GLY A 115 1.96 -8.64 1.61
N THR A 116 3.07 -9.34 1.79
CA THR A 116 3.48 -10.43 0.88
C THR A 116 3.20 -11.81 1.46
N GLU A 117 3.90 -12.17 2.54
CA GLU A 117 3.89 -13.52 3.12
C GLU A 117 2.48 -13.90 3.60
N TRP A 118 1.73 -12.99 4.23
CA TRP A 118 0.34 -13.25 4.60
C TRP A 118 -0.64 -12.93 3.46
N GLY A 119 -0.74 -11.67 3.03
CA GLY A 119 -1.81 -11.25 2.13
C GLY A 119 -1.77 -11.91 0.75
N ARG A 120 -0.61 -11.90 0.09
CA ARG A 120 -0.49 -12.41 -1.29
C ARG A 120 -0.32 -13.93 -1.33
N GLU A 121 0.55 -14.47 -0.48
CA GLU A 121 0.90 -15.90 -0.53
C GLU A 121 -0.11 -16.79 0.18
N LYS A 122 -0.71 -16.34 1.31
CA LYS A 122 -1.65 -17.16 2.08
C LYS A 122 -3.10 -16.91 1.74
N ILE A 123 -3.49 -15.65 1.47
CA ILE A 123 -4.89 -15.32 1.22
C ILE A 123 -5.19 -15.32 -0.28
N HIS A 124 -4.62 -14.39 -1.04
CA HIS A 124 -4.82 -14.30 -2.48
C HIS A 124 -3.81 -13.35 -3.13
N THR A 125 -3.19 -13.73 -4.25
CA THR A 125 -2.20 -12.92 -4.98
C THR A 125 -2.70 -11.50 -5.31
N ASN A 126 -4.00 -11.38 -5.61
CA ASN A 126 -4.66 -10.11 -5.93
C ASN A 126 -5.40 -9.47 -4.74
N LEU A 127 -5.23 -9.93 -3.49
CA LEU A 127 -6.00 -9.42 -2.33
C LEU A 127 -6.02 -7.89 -2.27
N TRP A 128 -4.85 -7.27 -2.27
CA TRP A 128 -4.69 -5.82 -2.19
C TRP A 128 -5.17 -5.09 -3.44
N VAL A 129 -5.01 -5.73 -4.60
CA VAL A 129 -5.47 -5.21 -5.89
C VAL A 129 -6.99 -5.12 -5.88
N MET A 130 -7.68 -6.20 -5.55
CA MET A 130 -9.13 -6.26 -5.52
C MET A 130 -9.71 -5.22 -4.57
N ILE A 131 -9.19 -5.11 -3.34
CA ILE A 131 -9.69 -4.11 -2.37
C ILE A 131 -9.45 -2.68 -2.89
N ALA A 132 -8.29 -2.38 -3.45
CA ALA A 132 -7.98 -1.04 -3.95
C ALA A 132 -8.81 -0.68 -5.19
N ILE A 133 -9.06 -1.63 -6.10
CA ILE A 133 -9.93 -1.39 -7.26
C ILE A 133 -11.38 -1.20 -6.82
N ASP A 134 -11.89 -2.00 -5.87
CA ASP A 134 -13.22 -1.79 -5.30
C ASP A 134 -13.33 -0.40 -4.64
N GLU A 135 -12.31 0.04 -3.89
CA GLU A 135 -12.25 1.40 -3.32
C GLU A 135 -12.24 2.49 -4.41
N ALA A 136 -11.48 2.29 -5.49
CA ALA A 136 -11.42 3.23 -6.60
C ALA A 136 -12.75 3.31 -7.37
N ASP A 137 -13.44 2.18 -7.55
CA ASP A 137 -14.72 2.11 -8.25
C ASP A 137 -15.84 2.82 -7.46
N LEU A 138 -15.76 2.84 -6.12
CA LEU A 138 -16.66 3.66 -5.30
C LEU A 138 -16.48 5.16 -5.59
N SER A 139 -15.26 5.68 -5.59
CA SER A 139 -14.99 7.09 -5.96
C SER A 139 -15.43 7.40 -7.40
N ARG A 140 -15.17 6.48 -8.34
CA ARG A 140 -15.58 6.65 -9.74
C ARG A 140 -17.09 6.65 -9.92
N ALA A 141 -17.83 5.86 -9.14
CA ALA A 141 -19.29 5.87 -9.15
C ALA A 141 -19.87 7.23 -8.74
N ASP A 142 -19.15 7.99 -7.91
CA ASP A 142 -19.46 9.37 -7.53
C ASP A 142 -18.96 10.41 -8.54
N GLY A 143 -18.38 9.97 -9.67
CA GLY A 143 -17.83 10.84 -10.71
C GLY A 143 -16.47 11.46 -10.37
N ILE A 144 -15.77 10.93 -9.36
CA ILE A 144 -14.48 11.41 -8.91
C ILE A 144 -13.37 10.59 -9.58
N HIS A 145 -12.36 11.28 -10.14
CA HIS A 145 -11.19 10.61 -10.69
C HIS A 145 -10.27 10.10 -9.58
N VAL A 146 -9.56 8.99 -9.83
CA VAL A 146 -8.71 8.34 -8.82
C VAL A 146 -7.26 8.34 -9.27
N VAL A 147 -6.34 8.57 -8.33
CA VAL A 147 -4.90 8.38 -8.51
C VAL A 147 -4.41 7.28 -7.57
N ILE A 148 -3.55 6.39 -8.09
CA ILE A 148 -2.82 5.39 -7.31
C ILE A 148 -1.32 5.58 -7.55
N ASP A 149 -0.55 5.82 -6.48
CA ASP A 149 0.86 6.24 -6.57
C ASP A 149 1.87 5.21 -6.01
N ASP A 150 1.37 4.09 -5.46
CA ASP A 150 2.16 3.08 -4.76
C ASP A 150 2.22 1.73 -5.48
N MET A 151 1.96 1.72 -6.80
CA MET A 151 2.11 0.57 -7.69
C MET A 151 3.55 0.01 -7.67
N ARG A 152 3.66 -1.31 -7.50
CA ARG A 152 4.89 -2.09 -7.29
C ARG A 152 4.91 -3.44 -8.00
N PHE A 153 3.74 -4.00 -8.34
CA PHE A 153 3.62 -5.37 -8.86
C PHE A 153 2.94 -5.40 -10.25
N PRO A 154 3.29 -6.36 -11.13
CA PRO A 154 2.67 -6.49 -12.45
C PRO A 154 1.15 -6.64 -12.39
N ASN A 155 0.62 -7.39 -11.43
CA ASN A 155 -0.82 -7.57 -11.27
C ASN A 155 -1.56 -6.28 -10.87
N GLU A 156 -0.88 -5.33 -10.22
CA GLU A 156 -1.42 -4.01 -9.93
C GLU A 156 -1.51 -3.15 -11.21
N PHE A 157 -0.47 -3.20 -12.05
CA PHE A 157 -0.47 -2.57 -13.37
C PHE A 157 -1.60 -3.13 -14.24
N GLU A 158 -1.66 -4.46 -14.38
CA GLU A 158 -2.67 -5.14 -15.18
C GLU A 158 -4.10 -4.78 -14.75
N ALA A 159 -4.34 -4.67 -13.44
CA ALA A 159 -5.65 -4.29 -12.92
C ALA A 159 -6.02 -2.83 -13.20
N VAL A 160 -5.05 -1.91 -13.16
CA VAL A 160 -5.27 -0.51 -13.56
C VAL A 160 -5.61 -0.42 -15.04
N GLU A 161 -4.84 -1.09 -15.91
CA GLU A 161 -5.12 -1.11 -17.35
C GLU A 161 -6.48 -1.76 -17.67
N ALA A 162 -6.83 -2.85 -16.98
CA ALA A 162 -8.12 -3.52 -17.13
C ALA A 162 -9.32 -2.68 -16.65
N ALA A 163 -9.07 -1.69 -15.80
CA ALA A 163 -10.07 -0.73 -15.32
C ALA A 163 -10.19 0.52 -16.23
N ASP A 164 -9.59 0.49 -17.42
CA ASP A 164 -9.41 1.63 -18.33
C ASP A 164 -8.62 2.79 -17.69
N GLY A 165 -7.74 2.47 -16.73
CA GLY A 165 -6.84 3.43 -16.09
C GLY A 165 -5.58 3.68 -16.91
N GLU A 166 -4.94 4.83 -16.67
CA GLU A 166 -3.70 5.21 -17.35
C GLU A 166 -2.49 5.10 -16.42
N SER A 167 -1.54 4.24 -16.77
CA SER A 167 -0.29 4.05 -16.03
C SER A 167 0.86 4.88 -16.60
N ARG A 168 1.56 5.64 -15.75
CA ARG A 168 2.75 6.41 -16.14
C ARG A 168 3.92 6.23 -15.20
N ARG A 169 5.14 6.26 -15.77
CA ARG A 169 6.38 6.18 -15.02
C ARG A 169 7.01 7.55 -14.86
N ILE A 170 7.21 7.99 -13.62
CA ILE A 170 7.98 9.21 -13.34
C ILE A 170 9.47 8.87 -13.21
N VAL A 171 10.27 9.36 -14.15
CA VAL A 171 11.71 9.12 -14.25
C VAL A 171 12.48 10.37 -13.82
N ARG A 172 13.38 10.22 -12.84
CA ARG A 172 14.30 11.28 -12.42
C ARG A 172 15.74 10.88 -12.77
N PRO A 173 16.41 11.54 -13.72
CA PRO A 173 17.78 11.22 -14.10
C PRO A 173 18.73 11.27 -12.89
N GLY A 174 19.67 10.32 -12.83
CA GLY A 174 20.67 10.24 -11.76
C GLY A 174 20.17 9.65 -10.44
N PHE A 175 18.86 9.40 -10.28
CA PHE A 175 18.33 8.57 -9.21
C PHE A 175 18.19 7.13 -9.72
N ALA A 176 19.15 6.26 -9.35
CA ALA A 176 18.96 4.83 -9.54
C ALA A 176 17.72 4.39 -8.73
N VAL A 177 16.90 3.51 -9.33
CA VAL A 177 15.91 2.76 -8.59
C VAL A 177 16.72 1.90 -7.61
N THR A 178 16.83 2.33 -6.36
CA THR A 178 17.35 1.49 -5.28
C THR A 178 16.35 0.35 -5.10
N GLY A 179 16.57 -0.75 -5.81
CA GLY A 179 15.96 -2.04 -5.50
C GLY A 179 16.57 -2.51 -4.19
N GLY A 180 15.85 -2.36 -3.10
CA GLY A 180 16.12 -3.15 -1.91
C GLY A 180 15.73 -4.61 -2.15
N ALA A 181 16.15 -5.46 -1.22
CA ALA A 181 16.15 -6.91 -1.41
C ALA A 181 14.76 -7.57 -1.29
N HIS A 182 13.68 -6.81 -1.12
CA HIS A 182 12.34 -7.37 -0.93
C HIS A 182 11.64 -7.59 -2.27
N ALA A 183 10.82 -8.64 -2.37
CA ALA A 183 10.12 -9.01 -3.60
C ALA A 183 9.32 -7.84 -4.21
N SER A 184 8.86 -6.87 -3.41
CA SER A 184 8.05 -5.72 -3.84
C SER A 184 8.83 -4.56 -4.48
N GLU A 185 10.10 -4.75 -4.85
CA GLU A 185 10.96 -3.73 -5.45
C GLU A 185 11.52 -4.21 -6.81
N GLY A 186 11.34 -3.42 -7.87
CA GLY A 186 11.88 -3.70 -9.22
C GLY A 186 11.00 -4.56 -10.15
N GLN A 187 9.84 -5.06 -9.71
CA GLN A 187 9.03 -5.95 -10.56
C GLN A 187 8.41 -5.29 -11.80
N LEU A 188 8.38 -3.95 -11.84
CA LEU A 188 7.80 -3.20 -12.95
C LEU A 188 8.83 -2.78 -14.00
N ASP A 189 10.12 -3.06 -13.80
CA ASP A 189 11.21 -2.50 -14.63
C ASP A 189 11.08 -2.86 -16.12
N LEU A 190 10.55 -4.05 -16.41
CA LEU A 190 10.34 -4.56 -17.77
C LEU A 190 9.04 -4.09 -18.42
N ILE A 191 8.08 -3.60 -17.63
CA ILE A 191 6.80 -3.09 -18.13
C ILE A 191 7.04 -1.72 -18.77
N GLN A 192 6.59 -1.57 -20.01
CA GLN A 192 6.66 -0.30 -20.73
C GLN A 192 5.48 0.58 -20.30
N MET A 193 5.79 1.79 -19.85
CA MET A 193 4.80 2.81 -19.51
C MET A 193 5.25 4.12 -20.14
N PRO A 194 4.32 4.99 -20.58
CA PRO A 194 4.65 6.36 -20.93
C PRO A 194 5.38 7.05 -19.77
N GLU A 195 6.50 7.71 -20.10
CA GLU A 195 7.37 8.32 -19.11
C GLU A 195 7.09 9.81 -18.94
N ILE A 196 7.12 10.28 -17.69
CA ILE A 196 7.19 11.69 -17.32
C ILE A 196 8.59 11.96 -16.77
N TRP A 197 9.34 12.80 -17.47
CA TRP A 197 10.71 13.13 -17.12
C TRP A 197 10.77 14.25 -16.08
N ASN A 198 11.09 13.89 -14.84
CA ASN A 198 11.30 14.81 -13.74
C ASN A 198 12.76 15.30 -13.71
N THR A 199 13.08 16.27 -14.56
CA THR A 199 14.43 16.86 -14.71
C THR A 199 14.56 18.28 -14.17
N GLY A 200 13.44 18.92 -13.84
CA GLY A 200 13.36 20.33 -13.47
C GLY A 200 12.89 20.57 -12.03
N THR A 201 12.15 21.66 -11.87
CA THR A 201 11.51 22.10 -10.62
C THR A 201 10.24 21.30 -10.31
N VAL A 202 9.67 21.49 -9.12
CA VAL A 202 8.36 20.92 -8.77
C VAL A 202 7.28 21.47 -9.70
N GLU A 203 7.36 22.75 -10.05
CA GLU A 203 6.44 23.43 -10.96
C GLU A 203 6.54 22.88 -12.39
N ASP A 204 7.73 22.47 -12.84
CA ASP A 204 7.90 21.78 -14.13
C ASP A 204 7.16 20.44 -14.14
N LEU A 205 7.30 19.66 -13.06
CA LEU A 205 6.61 18.38 -12.92
C LEU A 205 5.09 18.57 -12.87
N GLN A 206 4.61 19.56 -12.11
CA GLN A 206 3.19 19.89 -12.03
C GLN A 206 2.63 20.30 -13.40
N ARG A 207 3.34 21.13 -14.18
CA ARG A 207 2.94 21.47 -15.56
C ARG A 207 2.88 20.25 -16.47
N ALA A 208 3.83 19.33 -16.34
CA ALA A 208 3.83 18.10 -17.13
C ALA A 208 2.62 17.21 -16.80
N ILE A 209 2.20 17.15 -15.54
CA ILE A 209 0.99 16.42 -15.11
C ILE A 209 -0.26 17.12 -15.59
N ALA A 210 -0.34 18.45 -15.45
CA ALA A 210 -1.48 19.25 -15.89
C ALA A 210 -1.79 19.09 -17.38
N ALA A 211 -0.77 18.88 -18.21
CA ALA A 211 -0.92 18.65 -19.64
C ALA A 211 -1.54 17.29 -20.01
N LEU A 212 -1.77 16.42 -19.02
CA LEU A 212 -2.36 15.09 -19.18
C LEU A 212 -3.81 15.01 -18.69
N LEU A 213 -4.32 16.11 -18.12
CA LEU A 213 -5.70 16.26 -17.64
C LEU A 213 -6.59 16.85 -18.75
#